data_AF-M3JBE5-F1
#
_entry.id   AF-M3JBE5-F1
#
_cell.length_a   1.000
_cell.length_b   1.000
_cell.length_c   1.000
_cell.angle_alpha   90.00
_cell.angle_beta   90.00
_cell.angle_gamma   90.00
#
_symmetry.space_group_name_H-M   'P 1'
#
loop_
_entity.id
_entity.type
_entity.pdbx_description
1 polymer ?
#
loop_
_entity_poly.entity_id
_entity_poly.type
_entity_poly.pdbx_seq_one_letter_code
_entity_poly.pdbx_strand_id
1 'polypeptide(L)'
;MTKNAIKDALKNRLGADIAGDFRVLKEHELVKFNDEAKFVFEGESEIVREFYIFADTGVGDLWLVCLDDGKVAFYDHDAGYLCASNLVKFDLDIAGWLEIAELFGKFETIDEPSDEQKSKFKLAVSAACPQILEIWDI
;
A
#
# COMPACT_ATOMS: atom_id res chain seq x y z
N MET A 1 1.24 13.92 -9.02
CA MET A 1 1.43 12.76 -9.91
C MET A 1 0.18 12.46 -10.74
N THR A 2 0.31 11.89 -11.94
CA THR A 2 -0.85 11.47 -12.75
C THR A 2 -1.13 9.97 -12.58
N LYS A 3 -2.39 9.54 -12.76
CA LYS A 3 -2.78 8.12 -12.74
C LYS A 3 -1.96 7.28 -13.74
N ASN A 4 -1.61 7.84 -14.90
CA ASN A 4 -0.78 7.16 -15.89
C ASN A 4 0.67 6.98 -15.41
N ALA A 5 1.27 8.00 -14.78
CA ALA A 5 2.62 7.87 -14.22
C ALA A 5 2.70 6.78 -13.15
N ILE A 6 1.66 6.66 -12.32
CA ILE A 6 1.55 5.60 -11.31
C ILE A 6 1.45 4.22 -11.96
N LYS A 7 0.57 4.06 -12.96
CA LYS A 7 0.47 2.82 -13.74
C LYS A 7 1.79 2.44 -14.40
N ASP A 8 2.49 3.41 -14.98
CA ASP A 8 3.79 3.18 -15.62
C ASP A 8 4.87 2.75 -14.62
N ALA A 9 4.87 3.31 -13.40
CA ALA A 9 5.77 2.90 -12.32
C ALA A 9 5.50 1.45 -11.88
N LEU A 10 4.23 1.00 -11.93
CA LEU A 10 3.80 -0.32 -11.48
C LEU A 10 3.70 -1.37 -12.60
N LYS A 11 3.91 -0.99 -13.88
CA LYS A 11 3.57 -1.84 -15.04
C LYS A 11 4.16 -3.25 -15.03
N ASN A 12 5.36 -3.42 -14.46
CA ASN A 12 6.05 -4.71 -14.38
C ASN A 12 5.69 -5.52 -13.13
N ARG A 13 4.83 -4.97 -12.26
CA ARG A 13 4.43 -5.55 -10.99
C ARG A 13 2.91 -5.71 -10.88
N LEU A 14 2.12 -5.34 -11.88
CA LEU A 14 0.66 -5.46 -11.85
C LEU A 14 0.24 -6.91 -11.54
N GLY A 15 -0.56 -7.08 -10.49
CA GLY A 15 -1.01 -8.38 -10.01
C GLY A 15 0.02 -9.19 -9.20
N ALA A 16 1.17 -8.62 -8.85
CA ALA A 16 2.18 -9.32 -8.06
C ALA A 16 1.87 -9.24 -6.56
N ASP A 17 1.82 -10.40 -5.91
CA ASP A 17 1.90 -10.55 -4.45
C ASP A 17 3.37 -10.47 -4.04
N ILE A 18 3.84 -9.30 -3.59
CA ILE A 18 5.25 -9.08 -3.24
C ILE A 18 5.56 -9.64 -1.84
N ALA A 19 4.61 -9.48 -0.93
CA ALA A 19 4.58 -9.99 0.44
C ALA A 19 3.11 -10.12 0.89
N GLY A 20 2.85 -10.69 2.07
CA GLY A 20 1.50 -10.97 2.59
C GLY A 20 0.52 -9.80 2.44
N ASP A 21 0.96 -8.59 2.82
CA ASP A 21 0.14 -7.37 2.83
C ASP A 21 0.48 -6.37 1.71
N PHE A 22 1.21 -6.82 0.70
CA PHE A 22 1.76 -5.98 -0.37
C PHE A 22 1.48 -6.56 -1.75
N ARG A 23 0.20 -6.55 -2.15
CA ARG A 23 -0.22 -7.00 -3.47
C ARG A 23 -0.52 -5.82 -4.38
N VAL A 24 0.19 -5.71 -5.49
CA VAL A 24 -0.10 -4.71 -6.51
C VAL A 24 -1.32 -5.15 -7.32
N LEU A 25 -2.30 -4.26 -7.50
CA LEU A 25 -3.53 -4.57 -8.22
C LEU A 25 -3.29 -4.89 -9.69
N LYS A 26 -4.12 -5.78 -10.25
CA LYS A 26 -4.19 -6.04 -11.69
C LYS A 26 -4.81 -4.85 -12.40
N GLU A 27 -4.57 -4.74 -13.70
CA GLU A 27 -5.08 -3.62 -14.49
C GLU A 27 -6.61 -3.45 -14.41
N HIS A 28 -7.37 -4.55 -14.43
CA HIS A 28 -8.83 -4.49 -14.32
C HIS A 28 -9.30 -4.10 -12.91
N GLU A 29 -8.54 -4.44 -11.86
CA GLU A 29 -8.81 -4.04 -10.48
C GLU A 29 -8.53 -2.55 -10.29
N LEU A 30 -7.42 -2.05 -10.85
CA LEU A 30 -7.12 -0.62 -10.88
C LEU A 30 -8.25 0.20 -11.51
N VAL A 31 -8.82 -0.27 -12.63
CA VAL A 31 -9.97 0.38 -13.26
C VAL A 31 -11.20 0.32 -12.36
N LYS A 32 -11.50 -0.85 -11.80
CA LYS A 32 -12.69 -1.06 -10.95
C LYS A 32 -12.64 -0.24 -9.66
N PHE A 33 -11.50 -0.22 -8.97
CA PHE A 33 -11.35 0.40 -7.66
C PHE A 33 -11.32 1.93 -7.74
N ASN A 34 -10.90 2.48 -8.89
CA ASN A 34 -10.77 3.92 -9.11
C ASN A 34 -11.85 4.50 -10.03
N ASP A 35 -12.97 3.78 -10.23
CA ASP A 35 -14.17 4.28 -10.91
C ASP A 35 -15.13 4.88 -9.89
N GLU A 36 -15.15 6.20 -9.80
CA GLU A 36 -16.02 6.96 -8.89
C GLU A 36 -17.52 6.65 -9.13
N ALA A 37 -17.95 6.49 -10.39
CA ALA A 37 -19.34 6.26 -10.71
C ALA A 37 -19.80 4.83 -10.39
N LYS A 38 -18.86 3.91 -10.20
CA LYS A 38 -19.11 2.50 -9.86
C LYS A 38 -18.30 2.09 -8.64
N PHE A 39 -18.16 3.00 -7.68
CA PHE A 39 -17.32 2.80 -6.52
C PHE A 39 -17.78 1.57 -5.73
N VAL A 40 -16.82 0.68 -5.45
CA VAL A 40 -17.10 -0.67 -4.91
C VAL A 40 -16.84 -0.79 -3.42
N PHE A 41 -16.41 0.29 -2.77
CA PHE A 41 -16.14 0.35 -1.34
C PHE A 41 -17.21 1.16 -0.64
N GLU A 42 -17.43 0.86 0.64
CA GLU A 42 -18.26 1.70 1.48
C GLU A 42 -17.48 2.98 1.86
N GLY A 43 -17.97 4.14 1.43
CA GLY A 43 -17.33 5.42 1.76
C GLY A 43 -17.54 6.51 0.71
N GLU A 44 -16.64 7.48 0.74
CA GLU A 44 -16.69 8.69 -0.10
C GLU A 44 -16.00 8.40 -1.43
N SER A 45 -16.78 8.13 -2.47
CA SER A 45 -16.27 7.81 -3.82
C SER A 45 -15.32 8.87 -4.36
N GLU A 46 -15.52 10.13 -3.97
CA GLU A 46 -14.72 11.30 -4.35
C GLU A 46 -13.26 11.18 -3.91
N ILE A 47 -12.94 10.29 -2.97
CA ILE A 47 -11.56 10.01 -2.55
C ILE A 47 -10.68 9.64 -3.75
N VAL A 48 -11.22 8.98 -4.78
CA VAL A 48 -10.45 8.57 -5.97
C VAL A 48 -10.17 9.71 -6.96
N ARG A 49 -10.62 10.93 -6.64
CA ARG A 49 -10.22 12.18 -7.31
C ARG A 49 -8.89 12.70 -6.77
N GLU A 50 -8.64 12.50 -5.48
CA GLU A 50 -7.42 12.95 -4.78
C GLU A 50 -6.41 11.83 -4.59
N PHE A 51 -6.89 10.59 -4.46
CA PHE A 51 -6.08 9.40 -4.24
C PHE A 51 -6.26 8.43 -5.39
N TYR A 52 -5.29 7.53 -5.53
CA TYR A 52 -5.36 6.42 -6.47
C TYR A 52 -5.01 5.13 -5.76
N ILE A 53 -5.98 4.21 -5.70
CA ILE A 53 -5.82 2.89 -5.09
C ILE A 53 -4.99 2.02 -6.03
N PHE A 54 -3.85 1.52 -5.56
CA PHE A 54 -2.88 0.83 -6.40
C PHE A 54 -2.46 -0.56 -5.91
N ALA A 55 -2.66 -0.85 -4.62
CA ALA A 55 -2.35 -2.12 -4.00
C ALA A 55 -3.36 -2.44 -2.88
N ASP A 56 -3.40 -3.69 -2.45
CA ASP A 56 -4.19 -4.15 -1.31
C ASP A 56 -3.43 -5.21 -0.50
N THR A 57 -4.01 -5.61 0.63
CA THR A 57 -3.49 -6.68 1.51
C THR A 57 -4.08 -8.06 1.17
N GLY A 58 -4.91 -8.16 0.12
CA GLY A 58 -5.68 -9.37 -0.19
C GLY A 58 -6.83 -9.68 0.79
N VAL A 59 -6.93 -8.99 1.93
CA VAL A 59 -7.97 -9.22 2.95
C VAL A 59 -8.91 -8.04 3.18
N GLY A 60 -8.70 -6.89 2.51
CA GLY A 60 -9.65 -5.78 2.50
C GLY A 60 -9.00 -4.40 2.59
N ASP A 61 -7.82 -4.32 3.20
CA ASP A 61 -7.10 -3.06 3.36
C ASP A 61 -6.49 -2.59 2.05
N LEU A 62 -6.33 -1.27 1.92
CA LEU A 62 -5.94 -0.64 0.67
C LEU A 62 -4.71 0.23 0.84
N TRP A 63 -3.87 0.20 -0.19
CA TRP A 63 -2.80 1.15 -0.41
C TRP A 63 -3.21 2.16 -1.47
N LEU A 64 -3.08 3.43 -1.11
CA LEU A 64 -3.44 4.56 -1.95
C LEU A 64 -2.22 5.45 -2.15
N VAL A 65 -2.18 6.17 -3.26
CA VAL A 65 -1.21 7.26 -3.46
C VAL A 65 -1.96 8.57 -3.68
N CYS A 66 -1.57 9.61 -2.95
CA CYS A 66 -2.07 10.96 -3.12
C CYS A 66 -1.59 11.51 -4.48
N LEU A 67 -2.53 11.99 -5.29
CA LEU A 67 -2.25 12.51 -6.62
C LEU A 67 -1.59 13.89 -6.59
N ASP A 68 -1.66 14.62 -5.49
CA ASP A 68 -1.04 15.94 -5.39
C ASP A 68 0.46 15.83 -5.12
N ASP A 69 0.85 15.12 -4.06
CA ASP A 69 2.25 15.03 -3.59
C ASP A 69 2.93 13.69 -3.89
N GLY A 70 2.20 12.68 -4.37
CA GLY A 70 2.74 11.35 -4.68
C GLY A 70 3.00 10.48 -3.46
N LYS A 71 2.52 10.88 -2.27
CA LYS A 71 2.72 10.14 -1.03
C LYS A 71 1.72 9.03 -0.83
N VAL A 72 2.17 7.94 -0.23
CA VAL A 72 1.40 6.73 0.02
C VAL A 72 0.58 6.90 1.29
N ALA A 73 -0.62 6.33 1.27
CA ALA A 73 -1.51 6.20 2.40
C ALA A 73 -2.03 4.77 2.51
N PHE A 74 -2.38 4.38 3.72
CA PHE A 74 -2.99 3.09 4.03
C PHE A 74 -4.39 3.31 4.59
N TYR A 75 -5.30 2.43 4.19
CA TYR A 75 -6.66 2.36 4.69
C TYR A 75 -6.88 0.96 5.29
N ASP A 76 -7.19 0.94 6.58
CA ASP A 76 -7.62 -0.25 7.32
C ASP A 76 -9.13 -0.40 7.14
N HIS A 77 -9.57 -1.54 6.59
CA HIS A 77 -10.99 -1.78 6.30
C HIS A 77 -11.84 -1.92 7.57
N ASP A 78 -11.23 -2.21 8.72
CA ASP A 78 -11.90 -2.28 10.02
C ASP A 78 -12.01 -0.90 10.69
N ALA A 79 -11.30 0.13 10.17
CA ALA A 79 -11.32 1.49 10.71
C ALA A 79 -12.55 2.32 10.29
N GLY A 80 -13.53 1.70 9.61
CA GLY A 80 -14.76 2.32 9.14
C GLY A 80 -14.72 2.61 7.64
N TYR A 81 -15.54 3.55 7.16
CA TYR A 81 -15.67 3.82 5.73
C TYR A 81 -14.38 4.36 5.09
N LEU A 82 -14.20 4.10 3.80
CA LEU A 82 -13.10 4.66 3.02
C LEU A 82 -13.31 6.16 2.78
N CYS A 83 -12.68 6.97 3.62
CA CYS A 83 -12.67 8.43 3.54
C CYS A 83 -11.31 9.00 4.00
N ALA A 84 -11.05 10.27 3.70
CA ALA A 84 -9.74 10.89 3.94
C ALA A 84 -9.32 10.90 5.43
N SER A 85 -10.27 10.96 6.36
CA SER A 85 -9.99 10.94 7.81
C SER A 85 -9.56 9.58 8.34
N ASN A 86 -9.85 8.50 7.60
CA ASN A 86 -9.51 7.12 7.96
C ASN A 86 -8.23 6.64 7.25
N LEU A 87 -7.51 7.53 6.59
CA LEU A 87 -6.23 7.22 5.95
C LEU A 87 -5.05 7.51 6.90
N VAL A 88 -4.16 6.54 7.03
CA VAL A 88 -2.83 6.76 7.61
C VAL A 88 -1.89 7.17 6.49
N LYS A 89 -1.35 8.40 6.54
CA LYS A 89 -0.45 8.94 5.51
C LYS A 89 1.01 8.76 5.91
N PHE A 90 1.83 8.34 4.96
CA PHE A 90 3.27 8.13 5.15
C PHE A 90 4.07 9.17 4.39
N ASP A 91 5.25 9.53 4.91
CA ASP A 91 6.25 10.25 4.13
C ASP A 91 7.00 9.29 3.17
N LEU A 92 6.24 8.57 2.34
CA LEU A 92 6.71 7.48 1.49
C LEU A 92 6.10 7.61 0.11
N ASP A 93 6.87 7.42 -0.96
CA ASP A 93 6.33 7.34 -2.32
C ASP A 93 6.18 5.88 -2.78
N ILE A 94 5.75 5.65 -4.02
CA ILE A 94 5.57 4.31 -4.57
C ILE A 94 6.90 3.52 -4.62
N ALA A 95 8.02 4.18 -4.89
CA ALA A 95 9.31 3.52 -4.97
C ALA A 95 9.73 3.01 -3.58
N GLY A 96 9.61 3.87 -2.56
CA GLY A 96 9.84 3.48 -1.17
C GLY A 96 8.86 2.41 -0.70
N TRP A 97 7.59 2.46 -1.12
CA TRP A 97 6.62 1.39 -0.82
C TRP A 97 7.04 0.05 -1.42
N LEU A 98 7.53 0.02 -2.67
CA LEU A 98 8.05 -1.20 -3.28
C LEU A 98 9.30 -1.72 -2.56
N GLU A 99 10.19 -0.84 -2.11
CA GLU A 99 11.36 -1.24 -1.31
C GLU A 99 10.93 -1.91 0.00
N ILE A 100 9.95 -1.34 0.70
CA ILE A 100 9.40 -1.95 1.93
C ILE A 100 8.72 -3.27 1.63
N ALA A 101 7.89 -3.36 0.59
CA ALA A 101 7.26 -4.61 0.16
C ALA A 101 8.30 -5.72 -0.07
N GLU A 102 9.42 -5.41 -0.73
CA GLU A 102 10.51 -6.37 -0.95
C GLU A 102 11.25 -6.75 0.33
N LEU A 103 11.37 -5.84 1.30
CA LEU A 103 11.93 -6.16 2.63
C LEU A 103 11.02 -7.15 3.38
N PHE A 104 9.71 -6.91 3.38
CA PHE A 104 8.72 -7.82 3.95
C PHE A 104 8.78 -9.19 3.27
N GLY A 105 8.73 -9.21 1.93
CA GLY A 105 8.76 -10.46 1.18
C GLY A 105 10.02 -11.29 1.47
N LYS A 106 11.19 -10.65 1.59
CA LYS A 106 12.42 -11.36 2.01
C LYS A 106 12.32 -11.89 3.44
N PHE A 107 11.81 -11.08 4.36
CA PHE A 107 11.70 -11.45 5.77
C PHE A 107 10.73 -12.62 5.97
N GLU A 108 9.59 -12.62 5.29
CA GLU A 108 8.57 -13.67 5.32
C GLU A 108 9.06 -15.03 4.79
N THR A 109 10.12 -15.06 3.96
CA THR A 109 10.74 -16.34 3.54
C THR A 109 11.57 -17.03 4.63
N ILE A 110 11.86 -16.34 5.73
CA ILE A 110 12.64 -16.89 6.84
C ILE A 110 11.69 -17.64 7.76
N ASP A 111 11.78 -18.97 7.75
CA ASP A 111 11.12 -19.81 8.74
C ASP A 111 11.74 -19.57 10.13
N GLU A 112 10.90 -19.26 11.12
CA GLU A 112 11.29 -18.93 12.51
C GLU A 112 12.47 -17.92 12.62
N PRO A 113 12.28 -16.63 12.28
CA PRO A 113 13.36 -15.66 12.28
C PRO A 113 13.91 -15.40 13.69
N SER A 114 15.24 -15.39 13.81
CA SER A 114 15.93 -15.04 15.07
C SER A 114 15.73 -13.57 15.46
N ASP A 115 15.97 -13.24 16.73
CA ASP A 115 15.87 -11.86 17.24
C ASP A 115 16.78 -10.88 16.49
N GLU A 116 17.95 -11.33 16.05
CA GLU A 116 18.86 -10.52 15.24
C GLU A 116 18.27 -10.21 13.85
N GLN A 117 17.62 -11.20 13.21
CA GLN A 117 16.97 -11.02 11.91
C GLN A 117 15.75 -10.09 12.03
N LYS A 118 14.92 -10.28 13.06
CA LYS A 118 13.80 -9.37 13.40
C LYS A 118 14.29 -7.94 13.59
N SER A 119 15.36 -7.76 14.38
CA SER A 119 15.93 -6.44 14.66
C SER A 119 16.49 -5.77 13.39
N LYS A 120 17.19 -6.53 12.54
CA LYS A 120 17.71 -6.03 11.25
C LYS A 120 16.58 -5.62 10.31
N PHE A 121 15.53 -6.42 10.23
CA PHE A 121 14.35 -6.11 9.43
C PHE A 121 13.66 -4.83 9.91
N LYS A 122 13.35 -4.73 11.21
CA LYS A 122 12.77 -3.52 11.81
C LYS A 122 13.62 -2.28 11.57
N LEU A 123 14.94 -2.40 11.68
CA LEU A 123 15.86 -1.28 11.42
C LEU A 123 15.83 -0.86 9.94
N ALA A 124 15.78 -1.81 9.00
CA ALA A 124 15.68 -1.52 7.57
C ALA A 124 14.35 -0.83 7.23
N VAL A 125 13.22 -1.34 7.72
CA VAL A 125 11.91 -0.72 7.52
C VAL A 125 11.85 0.66 8.17
N SER A 126 12.34 0.78 9.42
CA SER A 126 12.35 2.06 10.14
C SER A 126 13.22 3.13 9.48
N ALA A 127 14.26 2.74 8.75
CA ALA A 127 15.08 3.68 7.99
C ALA A 127 14.35 4.25 6.77
N ALA A 128 13.42 3.47 6.18
CA ALA A 128 12.61 3.89 5.05
C ALA A 128 11.34 4.63 5.49
N CYS A 129 10.57 4.03 6.41
CA CYS A 129 9.36 4.63 6.99
C CYS A 129 9.05 3.98 8.35
N PRO A 130 9.35 4.62 9.49
CA PRO A 130 9.13 4.03 10.81
C PRO A 130 7.66 3.82 11.14
N GLN A 131 6.78 4.68 10.62
CA GLN A 131 5.33 4.64 10.84
C GLN A 131 4.68 3.36 10.34
N ILE A 132 5.28 2.69 9.34
CA ILE A 132 4.79 1.41 8.84
C ILE A 132 4.84 0.34 9.93
N LEU A 133 5.84 0.35 10.81
CA LEU A 133 5.93 -0.61 11.92
C LEU A 133 4.84 -0.42 12.98
N GLU A 134 4.05 0.65 12.93
CA GLU A 134 2.91 0.84 13.83
C GLU A 134 1.66 0.10 13.33
N ILE A 135 1.60 -0.26 12.04
CA ILE A 135 0.49 -1.04 11.46
C ILE A 135 0.67 -2.53 11.77
N TRP A 136 1.90 -3.04 11.60
CA TRP A 136 2.19 -4.46 11.80
C TRP A 136 2.95 -4.70 13.10
N ASP A 137 2.37 -5.51 13.96
CA ASP A 137 3.03 -6.00 15.18
C ASP A 137 4.00 -7.15 14.80
N ILE A 138 5.23 -6.77 14.46
CA ILE A 138 6.35 -7.67 14.07
C ILE A 138 7.33 -7.84 15.22
#